data_AF-A0A7H9HM91-F1
#
_entry.id   AF-A0A7H9HM91-F1
#
_cell.length_a   1.000
_cell.length_b   1.000
_cell.length_c   1.000
_cell.angle_alpha   90.00
_cell.angle_beta   90.00
_cell.angle_gamma   90.00
#
_symmetry.space_group_name_H-M   'P 1'
#
loop_
_entity.id
_entity.type
_entity.pdbx_description
1 polymer ?
#
loop_
_entity_poly.entity_id
_entity_poly.type
_entity_poly.pdbx_seq_one_letter_code
_entity_poly.pdbx_strand_id
1 'polypeptide(L)'
;MSKLLKLGSITLVSTALATSYYFYAVDRDGYHYNRSVWKKVSDRTRGLLDRKQDLERSTPHTTELREVVQRPMSETFKDLWNEQIREIVKWVYSLGN
;
A
#
# COMPACT_ATOMS: atom_id res chain seq x y z
N MET A 1 4.05 -28.96 -19.90
CA MET A 1 3.05 -28.38 -18.96
C MET A 1 1.85 -27.89 -19.76
N SER A 2 0.64 -28.35 -19.41
CA SER A 2 -0.59 -28.08 -20.17
C SER A 2 -0.91 -26.57 -20.20
N LYS A 3 -1.16 -26.01 -21.40
CA LYS A 3 -1.55 -24.60 -21.60
C LYS A 3 -2.84 -24.25 -20.84
N LEU A 4 -3.73 -25.22 -20.66
CA LEU A 4 -4.98 -25.08 -19.91
C LEU A 4 -4.74 -24.86 -18.41
N LEU A 5 -3.73 -25.51 -17.83
CA LEU A 5 -3.36 -25.31 -16.42
C LEU A 5 -2.84 -23.88 -16.18
N LYS A 6 -2.02 -23.35 -17.10
CA LYS A 6 -1.53 -21.97 -17.02
C LYS A 6 -2.66 -20.95 -17.15
N LEU A 7 -3.59 -21.19 -18.07
CA LEU A 7 -4.74 -20.31 -18.25
C LEU A 7 -5.62 -20.34 -16.99
N GLY A 8 -5.97 -21.53 -16.51
CA GLY A 8 -6.76 -21.72 -15.30
C GLY A 8 -6.14 -21.08 -14.06
N SER A 9 -4.81 -21.19 -13.88
CA SER A 9 -4.12 -20.56 -12.75
C SER A 9 -4.17 -19.03 -12.82
N ILE A 10 -3.99 -18.44 -14.01
CA ILE A 10 -4.07 -16.99 -14.19
C ILE A 10 -5.50 -16.52 -13.93
N THR A 11 -6.49 -17.20 -14.51
CA THR A 11 -7.91 -16.83 -14.32
C THR A 11 -8.32 -16.91 -12.86
N LEU A 12 -7.91 -17.95 -12.13
CA LEU A 12 -8.19 -18.08 -10.70
C LEU A 12 -7.58 -16.94 -9.89
N VAL A 13 -6.30 -16.63 -10.11
CA VAL A 13 -5.61 -15.54 -9.40
C VAL A 13 -6.26 -14.20 -9.72
N SER A 14 -6.52 -13.92 -11.00
CA SER A 14 -7.21 -12.69 -11.42
C SER A 14 -8.60 -12.57 -10.79
N THR A 15 -9.35 -13.67 -10.71
CA THR A 15 -10.71 -13.68 -10.11
C THR A 15 -10.66 -13.46 -8.60
N ALA A 16 -9.70 -14.09 -7.91
CA ALA A 16 -9.50 -13.91 -6.48
C ALA A 16 -9.12 -12.45 -6.15
N LEU A 17 -8.21 -11.86 -6.93
CA LEU A 17 -7.81 -10.46 -6.77
C LEU A 17 -8.97 -9.50 -7.06
N ALA A 18 -9.71 -9.71 -8.15
CA ALA A 18 -10.85 -8.87 -8.50
C ALA A 18 -11.94 -8.92 -7.42
N THR A 19 -12.24 -10.12 -6.91
CA THR A 19 -13.22 -10.31 -5.84
C THR A 19 -12.77 -9.65 -4.54
N SER A 20 -11.51 -9.84 -4.15
CA SER A 20 -10.93 -9.21 -2.95
C SER A 20 -10.99 -7.68 -3.05
N TYR A 21 -10.62 -7.12 -4.20
CA TYR A 21 -10.72 -5.68 -4.45
C TYR A 21 -12.16 -5.19 -4.36
N TYR A 22 -13.12 -5.92 -4.95
CA TYR A 22 -14.53 -5.57 -4.90
C TYR A 22 -15.03 -5.44 -3.46
N PHE A 23 -14.74 -6.43 -2.61
CA PHE A 23 -15.13 -6.38 -1.19
C PHE A 23 -14.44 -5.26 -0.40
N TYR A 24 -13.22 -4.90 -0.78
CA TYR A 24 -12.48 -3.84 -0.11
C TYR A 24 -12.93 -2.42 -0.53
N ALA A 25 -13.13 -2.21 -1.83
CA ALA A 25 -13.30 -0.87 -2.40
C ALA A 25 -14.74 -0.52 -2.81
N VAL A 26 -15.58 -1.52 -3.10
CA VAL A 26 -16.93 -1.32 -3.65
C VAL A 26 -18.00 -1.76 -2.66
N ASP A 27 -17.84 -2.94 -2.06
CA ASP A 27 -18.82 -3.47 -1.11
C ASP A 27 -19.06 -2.51 0.05
N ARG A 28 -20.33 -2.42 0.49
CA ARG A 28 -20.80 -1.49 1.52
C ARG A 28 -20.38 -0.04 1.28
N ASP A 29 -20.60 0.46 0.06
CA ASP A 29 -20.23 1.81 -0.38
C ASP A 29 -18.74 2.14 -0.15
N GLY A 30 -17.88 1.14 -0.33
CA GLY A 30 -16.44 1.28 -0.12
C GLY A 30 -16.06 1.56 1.33
N TYR A 31 -16.85 1.13 2.31
CA TYR A 31 -16.62 1.36 3.74
C TYR A 31 -15.18 1.07 4.18
N HIS A 32 -14.61 -0.06 3.75
CA HIS A 32 -13.25 -0.45 4.12
C HIS A 32 -12.20 0.46 3.48
N TYR A 33 -12.34 0.77 2.20
CA TYR A 33 -11.49 1.72 1.49
C TYR A 33 -11.55 3.13 2.10
N ASN A 34 -12.75 3.64 2.35
CA ASN A 34 -12.98 4.98 2.91
C ASN A 34 -12.49 5.13 4.35
N ARG A 35 -12.52 4.06 5.17
CA ARG A 35 -11.95 4.08 6.53
C ARG A 35 -10.45 3.79 6.59
N SER A 36 -9.85 3.32 5.50
CA SER A 36 -8.43 2.95 5.50
C SER A 36 -7.52 4.15 5.82
N VAL A 37 -6.48 3.91 6.61
CA VAL A 37 -5.49 4.94 6.99
C VAL A 37 -4.83 5.52 5.75
N TRP A 38 -4.53 4.68 4.77
CA TRP A 38 -3.92 5.07 3.50
C TRP A 38 -4.78 6.04 2.70
N LYS A 39 -6.09 5.81 2.61
CA LYS A 39 -7.02 6.72 1.93
C LYS A 39 -7.05 8.09 2.62
N LYS A 40 -7.13 8.11 3.96
CA LYS A 40 -7.09 9.36 4.75
C LYS A 40 -5.81 10.15 4.54
N VAL A 41 -4.65 9.47 4.54
CA VAL A 41 -3.35 10.12 4.29
C VAL A 41 -3.31 10.68 2.88
N SER A 42 -3.73 9.90 1.87
CA SER A 42 -3.77 10.34 0.47
C SER A 42 -4.68 11.56 0.27
N ASP A 43 -5.89 11.53 0.83
CA ASP A 43 -6.84 12.63 0.73
C ASP A 43 -6.34 13.88 1.47
N ARG A 44 -5.66 13.71 2.60
CA ARG A 44 -5.00 14.81 3.31
C ARG A 44 -3.89 15.43 2.47
N THR A 45 -2.97 14.63 1.94
CA THR A 45 -1.89 15.12 1.08
C THR A 45 -2.43 15.84 -0.16
N ARG A 46 -3.51 15.32 -0.76
CA ARG A 46 -4.18 15.96 -1.89
C ARG A 46 -4.82 17.29 -1.50
N GLY A 47 -5.48 17.35 -0.34
CA GLY A 47 -6.04 18.59 0.20
C GLY A 47 -4.99 19.67 0.50
N LEU A 48 -3.80 19.27 0.96
CA LEU A 48 -2.65 20.16 1.13
C LEU A 48 -2.11 20.68 -0.20
N LEU A 49 -1.95 19.79 -1.19
CA LEU A 49 -1.46 20.15 -2.52
C LEU A 49 -2.42 21.11 -3.24
N ASP A 50 -3.72 20.83 -3.15
CA ASP A 50 -4.77 21.64 -3.78
C ASP A 50 -5.05 22.95 -3.02
N ARG A 51 -4.32 23.25 -1.93
CA ARG A 51 -4.53 24.40 -1.03
C ARG A 51 -5.97 24.51 -0.50
N LYS A 52 -6.69 23.38 -0.40
CA LYS A 52 -8.09 23.34 0.07
C LYS A 52 -8.22 23.09 1.58
N GLN A 53 -7.10 22.90 2.28
CA GLN A 53 -7.06 22.82 3.73
C GLN A 53 -6.30 24.02 4.29
N ASP A 54 -6.99 24.82 5.11
CA ASP A 54 -6.33 25.77 6.00
C ASP A 54 -5.52 24.97 7.00
N LEU A 55 -4.20 24.96 6.78
CA LEU A 55 -3.26 24.50 7.78
C LEU A 55 -3.33 25.51 8.93
N GLU A 56 -3.94 25.12 10.06
CA GLU A 56 -3.65 25.80 11.31
C GLU A 56 -2.13 25.79 11.47
N ARG A 57 -1.53 26.99 11.38
CA ARG A 57 -0.13 27.22 11.68
C ARG A 57 0.02 26.97 13.18
N SER A 58 0.19 25.72 13.57
CA SER A 58 0.79 25.38 14.84
C SER A 58 2.23 25.84 14.75
N THR A 59 2.50 27.09 15.15
CA THR A 59 3.85 27.58 15.42
C THR A 59 4.51 26.59 16.38
N PRO A 60 5.57 25.86 15.97
CA PRO A 60 6.28 25.01 16.90
C PRO A 60 7.22 25.92 17.73
N HIS A 61 6.97 25.98 19.03
CA HIS A 61 8.01 26.34 20.00
C HIS A 61 8.93 25.13 20.17
N THR A 62 9.82 24.87 19.22
CA THR A 62 11.00 24.02 19.49
C THR A 62 12.04 24.17 18.39
N THR A 63 13.08 24.91 18.72
CA THR A 63 14.31 25.08 17.95
C THR A 63 15.21 23.86 18.13
N GLU A 64 14.74 22.66 17.80
CA GLU A 64 15.62 21.49 17.67
C GLU A 64 15.65 21.07 16.22
N LEU A 65 16.76 21.42 15.55
CA LEU A 65 17.10 20.98 14.21
C LEU A 65 17.34 19.46 14.27
N ARG A 66 16.26 18.67 14.17
CA ARG A 66 16.38 17.24 13.92
C ARG A 66 16.77 17.07 12.46
N GLU A 67 17.95 16.51 12.23
CA GLU A 67 18.43 16.14 10.90
C GLU A 67 17.51 15.04 10.35
N VAL A 68 16.51 15.45 9.57
CA VAL A 68 15.66 14.52 8.82
C VAL A 68 16.43 14.16 7.57
N VAL A 69 17.13 13.02 7.61
CA VAL A 69 17.73 12.44 6.41
C VAL A 69 16.60 12.02 5.48
N GLN A 70 16.22 12.89 4.55
CA GLN A 70 15.32 12.56 3.46
C GLN A 70 16.00 11.54 2.56
N ARG A 71 15.62 10.26 2.72
CA ARG A 71 16.01 9.21 1.79
C ARG A 71 15.09 9.23 0.57
N PRO A 72 15.61 8.97 -0.64
CA PRO A 72 14.79 8.85 -1.84
C PRO A 72 13.75 7.75 -1.65
N MET A 73 12.50 8.01 -2.04
CA MET A 73 11.40 7.03 -1.97
C MET A 73 11.73 5.71 -2.71
N SER A 74 12.60 5.76 -3.72
CA SER A 74 13.08 4.60 -4.45
C SER A 74 13.91 3.64 -3.58
N GLU A 75 14.70 4.14 -2.64
CA GLU A 75 15.49 3.33 -1.72
C GLU A 75 14.60 2.67 -0.67
N THR A 76 13.67 3.44 -0.09
CA THR A 76 12.67 2.89 0.84
C THR A 76 11.81 1.81 0.18
N PHE A 77 11.39 2.03 -1.07
CA PHE A 77 10.61 1.03 -1.81
C PHE A 77 11.42 -0.23 -2.11
N LYS A 78 12.71 -0.09 -2.45
CA LYS A 78 13.60 -1.22 -2.69
C LYS A 78 13.76 -2.09 -1.44
N ASP A 79 13.89 -1.49 -0.28
CA ASP A 79 14.00 -2.22 1.00
C ASP A 79 12.71 -2.98 1.30
N LEU A 80 11.55 -2.33 1.13
CA LEU A 80 10.23 -2.92 1.34
C LEU A 80 9.96 -4.09 0.38
N TRP A 81 10.35 -3.92 -0.88
CA TRP A 81 10.25 -4.96 -1.90
C TRP A 81 11.13 -6.18 -1.58
N ASN A 82 12.37 -5.94 -1.17
CA ASN A 82 13.28 -7.01 -0.77
C ASN A 82 12.78 -7.77 0.47
N GLU A 83 12.17 -7.09 1.42
CA GLU A 83 11.58 -7.69 2.62
C GLU A 83 10.40 -8.60 2.25
N GLN A 84 9.46 -8.09 1.44
CA GLN A 84 8.33 -8.87 0.94
C GLN A 84 8.76 -10.11 0.14
N ILE A 85 9.73 -9.96 -0.77
CA ILE A 85 10.24 -11.12 -1.52
C ILE A 85 10.85 -12.15 -0.58
N ARG A 86 11.64 -11.73 0.42
CA ARG A 86 12.26 -12.65 1.37
C ARG A 86 11.23 -13.41 2.19
N GLU A 87 10.15 -12.75 2.60
CA GLU A 87 9.06 -13.36 3.36
C GLU A 87 8.27 -14.36 2.50
N ILE A 88 7.94 -13.99 1.26
CA ILE A 88 7.28 -14.88 0.30
C ILE A 88 8.15 -16.10 0.00
N VAL A 89 9.46 -15.92 -0.22
CA VAL A 89 10.40 -17.02 -0.44
C VAL A 89 10.45 -17.95 0.78
N LYS A 90 10.54 -17.41 2.00
CA LYS A 90 10.48 -18.22 3.23
C LYS A 90 9.17 -19.01 3.33
N TRP A 91 8.05 -18.39 3.02
CA TRP A 91 6.75 -19.06 3.02
C TRP A 91 6.68 -20.19 1.98
N VAL A 92 7.15 -19.95 0.75
CA VAL A 92 7.20 -20.99 -0.30
C VAL A 92 8.09 -22.17 0.11
N TYR A 93 9.26 -21.91 0.69
CA TYR A 93 10.15 -22.97 1.16
C TYR A 93 9.64 -23.68 2.41
N SER A 94 8.78 -23.04 3.22
CA SER A 94 8.11 -23.69 4.36
C SER A 94 7.02 -24.69 3.97
N LEU A 95 6.53 -24.65 2.73
CA LEU A 95 5.59 -25.64 2.18
C LEU A 95 6.28 -26.91 1.68
N GLY A 96 7.61 -26.90 1.57
CA GLY A 96 8.43 -28.03 1.09
C GLY A 96 9.12 -28.82 2.20
N ASN A 97 8.88 -28.50 3.47
CA ASN A 97 9.46 -29.17 4.64
C ASN A 97 8.36 -29.79 5.52
#